data_AF-Q4TWG4-F1
#
_entry.id   AF-Q4TWG4-F1
#
_cell.length_a   1.000
_cell.length_b   1.000
_cell.length_c   1.000
_cell.angle_alpha   90.00
_cell.angle_beta   90.00
_cell.angle_gamma   90.00
#
_symmetry.space_group_name_H-M   'P 1'
#
loop_
_entity.id
_entity.type
_entity.pdbx_description
1 polymer ?
#
loop_
_entity_poly.entity_id
_entity_poly.type
_entity_poly.pdbx_seq_one_letter_code
_entity_poly.pdbx_strand_id
1 'polypeptide(L)'
;MAVLTFLMTAACCVVSFSTCAPENSQTIETPPAYLPVATPGLLFDDIKTFHNLMEKLGDSVNDEISKIYAGDDLMYLEIDKAKKGLKEMKETAVSIKDNKPFTADGFVTAGGDVASVNGNFETLMDSVIQIYHKCNALNNEVDRLFPNGQETEENIKEMNKYFKNKVYNSDNVDNKALVTIGNMFVKAENFDSIVRAATQFYRKKADANNRDSNLESPGDGHTSGIETGAPGSQPAGQQEPEARSPSGNLQKPDGSNPSKPAGSSFTCGGLTVA
;
A
#
# COMPACT_ATOMS: atom_id res chain seq x y z
N MET A 1 -23.05 83.11 31.79
CA MET A 1 -22.53 82.04 32.66
C MET A 1 -21.76 81.08 31.78
N ALA A 2 -20.45 80.98 32.00
CA ALA A 2 -19.60 80.02 31.33
C ALA A 2 -19.77 78.65 31.98
N VAL A 3 -19.97 77.59 31.20
CA VAL A 3 -20.00 76.22 31.68
C VAL A 3 -18.75 75.51 31.17
N LEU A 4 -17.99 75.01 32.13
CA LEU A 4 -16.70 74.37 32.04
C LEU A 4 -16.88 72.87 31.75
N THR A 5 -16.18 72.41 30.70
CA THR A 5 -15.52 71.11 30.46
C THR A 5 -16.00 69.85 31.21
N PHE A 6 -16.17 68.74 30.48
CA PHE A 6 -15.40 67.51 30.71
C PHE A 6 -15.39 66.63 29.44
N LEU A 7 -14.23 66.53 28.79
CA LEU A 7 -13.93 65.57 27.73
C LEU A 7 -13.62 64.22 28.38
N MET A 8 -14.43 63.20 28.12
CA MET A 8 -14.11 61.81 28.46
C MET A 8 -13.42 61.14 27.28
N THR A 9 -12.12 60.95 27.42
CA THR A 9 -11.28 60.17 26.51
C THR A 9 -11.55 58.68 26.71
N ALA A 10 -12.31 58.07 25.81
CA ALA A 10 -12.46 56.62 25.77
C ALA A 10 -11.19 56.00 25.15
N ALA A 11 -10.44 55.26 25.95
CA ALA A 11 -9.29 54.49 25.49
C ALA A 11 -9.79 53.28 24.67
N CYS A 12 -9.51 53.28 23.36
CA CYS A 12 -9.64 52.09 22.52
C CYS A 12 -8.56 51.08 22.92
N CYS A 13 -8.92 50.08 23.73
CA CYS A 13 -8.15 48.86 23.85
C CYS A 13 -8.27 48.07 22.54
N VAL A 14 -7.26 48.19 21.67
CA VAL A 14 -7.07 47.28 20.53
C VAL A 14 -6.67 45.94 21.11
N VAL A 15 -7.62 45.01 21.18
CA VAL A 15 -7.33 43.59 21.44
C VAL A 15 -6.76 43.06 20.13
N SER A 16 -5.43 42.97 20.04
CA SER A 16 -4.77 42.20 18.99
C SER A 16 -5.12 40.73 19.21
N PHE A 17 -6.20 40.26 18.59
CA PHE A 17 -6.33 38.85 18.29
C PHE A 17 -5.26 38.54 17.25
N SER A 18 -4.09 38.12 17.73
CA SER A 18 -3.18 37.32 16.92
C SER A 18 -3.97 36.08 16.54
N THR A 19 -4.55 36.10 15.35
CA THR A 19 -5.11 34.93 14.71
C THR A 19 -3.94 33.99 14.48
N CYS A 20 -3.70 33.10 15.45
CA CYS A 20 -3.03 31.86 15.12
C CYS A 20 -3.93 31.22 14.07
N ALA A 21 -3.48 31.25 12.81
CA ALA A 21 -3.99 30.34 11.81
C ALA A 21 -4.01 28.95 12.47
N PRO A 22 -5.13 28.22 12.46
CA PRO A 22 -5.06 26.83 12.82
C PRO A 22 -4.14 26.20 11.79
N GLU A 23 -2.90 25.93 12.18
CA GLU A 23 -2.07 24.94 11.52
C GLU A 23 -2.86 23.65 11.61
N ASN A 24 -3.64 23.39 10.55
CA ASN A 24 -4.19 22.09 10.27
C ASN A 24 -3.03 21.20 9.79
N SER A 25 -2.07 21.00 10.69
CA SER A 25 -1.05 19.99 10.57
C SER A 25 -1.77 18.69 10.86
N GLN A 26 -2.41 18.13 9.83
CA GLN A 26 -2.65 16.71 9.78
C GLN A 26 -1.28 16.07 9.92
N THR A 27 -0.92 15.67 11.14
CA THR A 27 0.21 14.79 11.39
C THR A 27 -0.05 13.56 10.55
N ILE A 28 0.59 13.48 9.39
CA ILE A 28 0.61 12.25 8.60
C ILE A 28 1.41 11.29 9.46
N GLU A 29 0.70 10.47 10.23
CA GLU A 29 1.28 9.39 11.00
C GLU A 29 1.97 8.49 9.97
N THR A 30 3.29 8.62 9.89
CA THR A 30 4.08 7.82 8.97
C THR A 30 4.00 6.38 9.49
N PRO A 31 3.53 5.42 8.67
CA PRO A 31 3.40 4.05 9.13
C PRO A 31 4.78 3.56 9.59
N PRO A 32 4.84 2.71 10.63
CA PRO A 32 6.10 2.13 11.09
C PRO A 32 6.91 1.55 9.93
N ALA A 33 8.23 1.72 9.94
CA ALA A 33 9.12 1.34 8.83
C ALA A 33 9.06 -0.13 8.41
N TYR A 34 8.53 -1.01 9.28
CA TYR A 34 8.34 -2.43 8.98
C TYR A 34 7.07 -2.72 8.15
N LEU A 35 6.15 -1.76 8.03
CA LEU A 35 4.95 -1.93 7.21
C LEU A 35 5.23 -1.62 5.74
N PRO A 36 4.66 -2.39 4.81
CA PRO A 36 4.67 -2.04 3.40
C PRO A 36 4.09 -0.65 3.16
N VAL A 37 4.82 0.21 2.45
CA VAL A 37 4.32 1.53 2.05
C VAL A 37 3.24 1.35 0.98
N ALA A 38 2.28 2.28 0.93
CA ALA A 38 1.24 2.29 -0.09
C ALA A 38 1.85 2.31 -1.51
N THR A 39 1.49 1.34 -2.33
CA THR A 39 1.94 1.24 -3.73
C THR A 39 1.14 2.20 -4.62
N PRO A 40 1.69 2.63 -5.78
CA PRO A 40 0.99 3.51 -6.70
C PRO A 40 -0.15 2.83 -7.49
N GLY A 41 -0.30 1.50 -7.37
CA GLY A 41 -1.35 0.73 -8.05
C GLY A 41 -2.77 1.09 -7.59
N LEU A 42 -3.76 0.66 -8.35
CA LEU A 42 -5.17 0.96 -8.08
C LEU A 42 -5.71 0.12 -6.92
N LEU A 43 -6.56 0.70 -6.06
CA LEU A 43 -7.23 -0.01 -4.96
C LEU A 43 -7.94 -1.28 -5.45
N PHE A 44 -8.61 -1.23 -6.60
CA PHE A 44 -9.35 -2.38 -7.11
C PHE A 44 -8.44 -3.55 -7.53
N ASP A 45 -7.19 -3.27 -7.92
CA ASP A 45 -6.22 -4.33 -8.21
C ASP A 45 -5.77 -5.05 -6.92
N ASP A 46 -5.63 -4.34 -5.81
CA ASP A 46 -5.35 -4.96 -4.51
C ASP A 46 -6.55 -5.77 -4.00
N ILE A 47 -7.78 -5.26 -4.16
CA ILE A 47 -9.02 -5.99 -3.82
C ILE A 47 -9.12 -7.30 -4.61
N LYS A 48 -8.85 -7.24 -5.92
CA LYS A 48 -8.82 -8.42 -6.79
C LYS A 48 -7.74 -9.41 -6.37
N THR A 49 -6.53 -8.92 -6.09
CA THR A 49 -5.41 -9.75 -5.61
C THR A 49 -5.77 -10.45 -4.29
N PHE A 50 -6.30 -9.69 -3.33
CA PHE A 50 -6.79 -10.19 -2.06
C PHE A 50 -7.85 -11.29 -2.24
N HIS A 51 -8.89 -11.02 -3.03
CA HIS A 51 -9.97 -11.98 -3.29
C HIS A 51 -9.41 -13.28 -3.89
N ASN A 52 -8.56 -13.17 -4.90
CA ASN A 52 -8.01 -14.33 -5.59
C ASN A 52 -7.11 -15.17 -4.67
N LEU A 53 -6.34 -14.53 -3.79
CA LEU A 53 -5.53 -15.23 -2.79
C LEU A 53 -6.40 -15.90 -1.72
N MET A 54 -7.50 -15.28 -1.32
CA MET A 54 -8.47 -15.91 -0.42
C MET A 54 -9.10 -17.17 -1.05
N GLU A 55 -9.38 -17.18 -2.35
CA GLU A 55 -9.85 -18.39 -3.04
C GLU A 55 -8.75 -19.45 -3.19
N LYS A 56 -7.52 -19.04 -3.50
CA LYS A 56 -6.38 -19.95 -3.67
C LYS A 56 -5.99 -20.64 -2.38
N LEU A 57 -5.82 -19.87 -1.31
CA LEU A 57 -5.31 -20.36 -0.03
C LEU A 57 -6.41 -21.08 0.77
N GLY A 58 -7.68 -20.73 0.55
CA GLY A 58 -8.82 -21.37 1.18
C GLY A 58 -8.70 -21.38 2.71
N ASP A 59 -9.02 -22.52 3.32
CA ASP A 59 -9.05 -22.65 4.79
C ASP A 59 -7.67 -22.58 5.44
N SER A 60 -6.58 -22.78 4.68
CA SER A 60 -5.21 -22.73 5.23
C SER A 60 -4.86 -21.35 5.79
N VAL A 61 -5.56 -20.29 5.35
CA VAL A 61 -5.40 -18.92 5.85
C VAL A 61 -5.70 -18.84 7.34
N ASN A 62 -6.66 -19.63 7.84
CA ASN A 62 -7.02 -19.61 9.26
C ASN A 62 -5.86 -20.10 10.15
N ASP A 63 -5.14 -21.13 9.69
CA ASP A 63 -3.98 -21.65 10.41
C ASP A 63 -2.83 -20.65 10.40
N GLU A 64 -2.59 -19.99 9.26
CA GLU A 64 -1.57 -18.94 9.16
C GLU A 64 -1.88 -17.74 10.08
N ILE A 65 -3.14 -17.31 10.17
CA ILE A 65 -3.55 -16.26 11.13
C ILE A 65 -3.29 -16.71 12.57
N SER A 66 -3.60 -17.96 12.91
CA SER A 66 -3.29 -18.49 14.25
C SER A 66 -1.79 -18.50 14.54
N LYS A 67 -0.94 -18.80 13.55
CA LYS A 67 0.53 -18.78 13.71
C LYS A 67 1.10 -17.39 13.99
N ILE A 68 0.46 -16.31 13.50
CA ILE A 68 0.89 -14.93 13.81
C ILE A 68 0.96 -14.70 15.32
N TYR A 69 0.07 -15.32 16.10
CA TYR A 69 -0.03 -15.14 17.55
C TYR A 69 0.47 -16.35 18.34
N ALA A 70 1.19 -17.29 17.71
CA ALA A 70 1.77 -18.42 18.41
C ALA A 70 2.68 -17.94 19.57
N GLY A 71 2.49 -18.55 20.75
CA GLY A 71 3.18 -18.19 21.99
C GLY A 71 2.49 -17.11 22.83
N ASP A 72 1.33 -16.61 22.42
CA ASP A 72 0.52 -15.65 23.19
C ASP A 72 -0.88 -16.23 23.48
N ASP A 73 -0.99 -16.95 24.59
CA ASP A 73 -2.17 -17.74 24.96
C ASP A 73 -3.44 -16.88 25.22
N LEU A 74 -3.29 -15.55 25.32
CA LEU A 74 -4.38 -14.62 25.60
C LEU A 74 -5.02 -14.01 24.34
N MET A 75 -4.56 -14.39 23.14
CA MET A 75 -4.96 -13.75 21.88
C MET A 75 -6.12 -14.43 21.13
N TYR A 76 -6.78 -15.42 21.73
CA TYR A 76 -7.85 -16.19 21.07
C TYR A 76 -8.96 -15.32 20.47
N LEU A 77 -9.41 -14.27 21.17
CA LEU A 77 -10.44 -13.35 20.67
C LEU A 77 -9.96 -12.54 19.46
N GLU A 78 -8.71 -12.08 19.47
CA GLU A 78 -8.16 -11.30 18.34
C GLU A 78 -7.90 -12.21 17.13
N ILE A 79 -7.51 -13.46 17.34
CA ILE A 79 -7.40 -14.47 16.28
C ILE A 79 -8.77 -14.68 15.62
N ASP A 80 -9.82 -14.91 16.40
CA ASP A 80 -11.17 -15.14 15.88
C ASP A 80 -11.71 -13.91 15.14
N LYS A 81 -11.48 -12.71 15.66
CA LYS A 81 -11.85 -11.47 14.97
C LYS A 81 -11.05 -11.29 13.69
N ALA A 82 -9.75 -11.55 13.66
CA ALA A 82 -8.95 -11.44 12.44
C ALA A 82 -9.43 -12.40 11.35
N LYS A 83 -9.78 -13.64 11.71
CA LYS A 83 -10.38 -14.62 10.79
C LYS A 83 -11.73 -14.13 10.24
N LYS A 84 -12.59 -13.59 11.10
CA LYS A 84 -13.86 -12.96 10.69
C LYS A 84 -13.63 -11.76 9.77
N GLY A 85 -12.65 -10.91 10.09
CA GLY A 85 -12.26 -9.76 9.29
C GLY A 85 -11.86 -10.14 7.86
N LEU A 86 -11.09 -11.22 7.67
CA LEU A 86 -10.78 -11.74 6.33
C LEU A 86 -12.03 -12.16 5.56
N LYS A 87 -12.96 -12.85 6.23
CA LYS A 87 -14.22 -13.29 5.63
C LYS A 87 -15.08 -12.09 5.22
N GLU A 88 -15.21 -11.09 6.09
CA GLU A 88 -15.94 -9.85 5.81
C GLU A 88 -15.28 -9.08 4.65
N MET A 89 -13.95 -8.95 4.63
CA MET A 89 -13.23 -8.34 3.50
C MET A 89 -13.49 -9.08 2.19
N LYS A 90 -13.53 -10.43 2.21
CA LYS A 90 -13.86 -11.24 1.03
C LYS A 90 -15.29 -11.00 0.56
N GLU A 91 -16.25 -10.97 1.48
CA GLU A 91 -17.66 -10.66 1.19
C GLU A 91 -17.83 -9.25 0.61
N THR A 92 -17.09 -8.27 1.13
CA THR A 92 -17.05 -6.92 0.57
C THR A 92 -16.47 -6.90 -0.84
N ALA A 93 -15.36 -7.61 -1.08
CA ALA A 93 -14.79 -7.73 -2.42
C ALA A 93 -15.77 -8.36 -3.43
N VAL A 94 -16.49 -9.41 -3.03
CA VAL A 94 -17.56 -10.03 -3.82
C VAL A 94 -18.70 -9.04 -4.08
N SER A 95 -19.08 -8.24 -3.09
CA SER A 95 -20.15 -7.25 -3.24
C SER A 95 -19.78 -6.11 -4.18
N ILE A 96 -18.49 -5.81 -4.34
CA ILE A 96 -18.02 -4.71 -5.20
C ILE A 96 -17.85 -5.14 -6.65
N LYS A 97 -17.33 -6.35 -6.91
CA LYS A 97 -16.89 -6.76 -8.26
C LYS A 97 -17.98 -6.77 -9.33
N ASP A 98 -19.25 -6.93 -8.93
CA ASP A 98 -20.41 -6.97 -9.84
C ASP A 98 -21.14 -5.62 -9.94
N ASN A 99 -20.72 -4.60 -9.18
CA ASN A 99 -21.34 -3.28 -9.16
C ASN A 99 -20.61 -2.33 -10.10
N LYS A 100 -21.35 -1.61 -10.95
CA LYS A 100 -20.75 -0.55 -11.78
C LYS A 100 -20.06 0.51 -10.89
N PRO A 101 -18.87 1.00 -11.27
CA PRO A 101 -18.19 0.79 -12.55
C PRO A 101 -17.31 -0.47 -12.65
N PHE A 102 -17.24 -1.29 -11.61
CA PHE A 102 -16.35 -2.45 -11.55
C PHE A 102 -16.76 -3.57 -12.50
N THR A 103 -15.78 -4.42 -12.76
CA THR A 103 -15.93 -5.64 -13.56
C THR A 103 -15.40 -6.82 -12.77
N ALA A 104 -16.06 -7.97 -12.91
CA ALA A 104 -15.58 -9.23 -12.36
C ALA A 104 -14.33 -9.77 -13.10
N ASP A 105 -13.87 -9.09 -14.15
CA ASP A 105 -12.68 -9.45 -14.92
C ASP A 105 -11.45 -9.67 -14.02
N GLY A 106 -10.87 -10.87 -14.14
CA GLY A 106 -9.71 -11.29 -13.37
C GLY A 106 -10.00 -11.77 -11.95
N PHE A 107 -11.26 -11.78 -11.49
CA PHE A 107 -11.63 -12.50 -10.26
C PHE A 107 -11.76 -13.99 -10.54
N VAL A 108 -11.08 -14.82 -9.74
CA VAL A 108 -11.27 -16.28 -9.79
C VAL A 108 -12.45 -16.70 -8.92
N THR A 109 -13.01 -17.88 -9.16
CA THR A 109 -14.05 -18.49 -8.33
C THR A 109 -13.51 -19.72 -7.60
N ALA A 110 -14.16 -20.12 -6.52
CA ALA A 110 -13.89 -21.38 -5.84
C ALA A 110 -14.03 -22.55 -6.83
N GLY A 111 -12.93 -23.29 -7.06
CA GLY A 111 -12.88 -24.39 -8.03
C GLY A 111 -12.58 -24.00 -9.48
N GLY A 112 -12.35 -22.72 -9.78
CA GLY A 112 -11.84 -22.23 -11.07
C GLY A 112 -10.30 -22.32 -11.18
N ASP A 113 -9.70 -21.46 -12.03
CA ASP A 113 -8.24 -21.36 -12.27
C ASP A 113 -7.44 -20.78 -11.06
N VAL A 114 -7.77 -21.17 -9.83
CA VAL A 114 -7.04 -20.76 -8.61
C VAL A 114 -5.56 -21.14 -8.66
N ALA A 115 -5.21 -22.17 -9.45
CA ALA A 115 -3.85 -22.59 -9.71
C ALA A 115 -3.00 -21.54 -10.46
N SER A 116 -3.64 -20.65 -11.23
CA SER A 116 -2.94 -19.58 -11.95
C SER A 116 -2.73 -18.32 -11.10
N VAL A 117 -3.38 -18.24 -9.93
CA VAL A 117 -3.21 -17.11 -9.00
C VAL A 117 -1.80 -17.15 -8.41
N ASN A 118 -1.01 -16.12 -8.68
CA ASN A 118 0.32 -15.97 -8.09
C ASN A 118 0.23 -15.32 -6.69
N GLY A 119 1.15 -15.68 -5.80
CA GLY A 119 1.24 -15.15 -4.44
C GLY A 119 0.94 -16.18 -3.35
N ASN A 120 1.20 -15.79 -2.12
CA ASN A 120 1.13 -16.62 -0.92
C ASN A 120 0.47 -15.84 0.24
N PHE A 121 0.55 -16.37 1.46
CA PHE A 121 -0.01 -15.71 2.64
C PHE A 121 0.61 -14.32 2.90
N GLU A 122 1.90 -14.13 2.61
CA GLU A 122 2.52 -12.81 2.71
C GLU A 122 1.91 -11.82 1.70
N THR A 123 1.72 -12.24 0.44
CA THR A 123 1.05 -11.39 -0.57
C THR A 123 -0.39 -11.07 -0.17
N LEU A 124 -1.07 -11.98 0.55
CA LEU A 124 -2.41 -11.73 1.09
C LEU A 124 -2.36 -10.65 2.17
N MET A 125 -1.42 -10.73 3.12
CA MET A 125 -1.23 -9.72 4.16
C MET A 125 -0.81 -8.36 3.58
N ASP A 126 0.05 -8.33 2.55
CA ASP A 126 0.38 -7.11 1.81
C ASP A 126 -0.90 -6.48 1.25
N SER A 127 -1.74 -7.27 0.57
CA SER A 127 -2.99 -6.79 -0.02
C SER A 127 -3.93 -6.20 1.04
N VAL A 128 -4.01 -6.80 2.25
CA VAL A 128 -4.77 -6.23 3.37
C VAL A 128 -4.26 -4.84 3.74
N ILE A 129 -2.94 -4.66 3.89
CA ILE A 129 -2.32 -3.37 4.22
C ILE A 129 -2.52 -2.34 3.09
N GLN A 130 -2.37 -2.75 1.82
CA GLN A 130 -2.60 -1.87 0.68
C GLN A 130 -4.06 -1.39 0.61
N ILE A 131 -5.03 -2.30 0.82
CA ILE A 131 -6.45 -1.96 0.88
C ILE A 131 -6.70 -0.96 2.02
N TYR A 132 -6.16 -1.21 3.22
CA TYR A 132 -6.28 -0.29 4.35
C TYR A 132 -5.77 1.12 4.01
N HIS A 133 -4.54 1.25 3.50
CA HIS A 133 -3.97 2.54 3.12
C HIS A 133 -4.81 3.28 2.08
N LYS A 134 -5.23 2.58 1.02
CA LYS A 134 -5.93 3.19 -0.11
C LYS A 134 -7.39 3.49 0.22
N CYS A 135 -8.06 2.70 1.05
CA CYS A 135 -9.39 3.02 1.56
C CYS A 135 -9.37 4.25 2.46
N ASN A 136 -8.38 4.38 3.36
CA ASN A 136 -8.23 5.58 4.18
C ASN A 136 -7.92 6.82 3.33
N ALA A 137 -7.03 6.69 2.33
CA ALA A 137 -6.75 7.79 1.41
C ALA A 137 -7.99 8.22 0.61
N LEU A 138 -8.82 7.27 0.16
CA LEU A 138 -10.09 7.55 -0.50
C LEU A 138 -11.07 8.26 0.45
N ASN A 139 -11.24 7.77 1.68
CA ASN A 139 -12.14 8.39 2.66
C ASN A 139 -11.71 9.83 3.00
N ASN A 140 -10.41 10.05 3.19
CA ASN A 140 -9.88 11.40 3.42
C ASN A 140 -10.12 12.33 2.23
N GLU A 141 -10.04 11.80 1.00
CA GLU A 141 -10.35 12.58 -0.20
C GLU A 141 -11.85 12.89 -0.31
N VAL A 142 -12.73 11.94 0.03
CA VAL A 142 -14.18 12.19 0.15
C VAL A 142 -14.42 13.33 1.15
N ASP A 143 -13.85 13.26 2.35
CA ASP A 143 -14.06 14.25 3.40
C ASP A 143 -13.53 15.64 3.02
N ARG A 144 -12.41 15.68 2.27
CA ARG A 144 -11.82 16.92 1.74
C ARG A 144 -12.69 17.57 0.67
N LEU A 145 -13.22 16.77 -0.26
CA LEU A 145 -13.98 17.27 -1.41
C LEU A 145 -15.46 17.51 -1.10
N PHE A 146 -16.03 16.81 -0.13
CA PHE A 146 -17.43 16.92 0.23
C PHE A 146 -17.61 17.23 1.73
N PRO A 147 -17.01 18.32 2.25
CA PRO A 147 -17.20 18.70 3.64
C PRO A 147 -18.70 19.00 3.86
N ASN A 148 -19.35 18.24 4.72
CA ASN A 148 -20.80 18.26 4.97
C ASN A 148 -21.68 17.73 3.83
N GLY A 149 -21.12 16.97 2.89
CA GLY A 149 -21.87 16.35 1.79
C GLY A 149 -22.31 17.34 0.70
N GLN A 150 -21.70 18.54 0.64
CA GLN A 150 -21.98 19.49 -0.44
C GLN A 150 -21.31 19.06 -1.74
N GLU A 151 -22.11 18.83 -2.77
CA GLU A 151 -21.64 18.49 -4.11
C GLU A 151 -21.58 19.74 -5.00
N THR A 152 -20.36 20.12 -5.42
CA THR A 152 -20.16 21.12 -6.49
C THR A 152 -19.65 20.41 -7.74
N GLU A 153 -19.87 21.01 -8.92
CA GLU A 153 -19.39 20.44 -10.18
C GLU A 153 -17.86 20.27 -10.20
N GLU A 154 -17.13 21.21 -9.59
CA GLU A 154 -15.67 21.15 -9.46
C GLU A 154 -15.24 19.97 -8.58
N ASN A 155 -15.86 19.79 -7.41
CA ASN A 155 -15.52 18.71 -6.48
C ASN A 155 -15.87 17.34 -7.09
N ILE A 156 -16.98 17.22 -7.81
CA ILE A 156 -17.33 15.98 -8.54
C ILE A 156 -16.28 15.67 -9.61
N LYS A 157 -15.84 16.68 -10.39
CA LYS A 157 -14.80 16.51 -11.42
C LYS A 157 -13.48 16.05 -10.80
N GLU A 158 -13.08 16.66 -9.69
CA GLU A 158 -11.87 16.29 -8.97
C GLU A 158 -11.95 14.87 -8.40
N MET A 159 -13.10 14.51 -7.82
CA MET A 159 -13.33 13.17 -7.28
C MET A 159 -13.31 12.09 -8.36
N ASN A 160 -13.92 12.35 -9.53
CA ASN A 160 -13.85 11.45 -10.68
C ASN A 160 -12.41 11.24 -11.14
N LYS A 161 -11.61 12.32 -11.19
CA LYS A 161 -10.18 12.23 -11.52
C LYS A 161 -9.42 11.41 -10.48
N TYR A 162 -9.68 11.60 -9.19
CA TYR A 162 -9.07 10.80 -8.13
C TYR A 162 -9.41 9.33 -8.29
N PHE A 163 -10.70 9.02 -8.41
CA PHE A 163 -11.20 7.64 -8.53
C PHE A 163 -10.57 6.92 -9.71
N LYS A 164 -10.54 7.55 -10.90
CA LYS A 164 -9.90 6.99 -12.09
C LYS A 164 -8.43 6.63 -11.86
N ASN A 165 -7.70 7.50 -11.16
CA ASN A 165 -6.26 7.37 -10.99
C ASN A 165 -5.82 6.51 -9.79
N LYS A 166 -6.71 6.31 -8.80
CA LYS A 166 -6.36 5.68 -7.52
C LYS A 166 -7.24 4.50 -7.14
N VAL A 167 -8.46 4.43 -7.65
CA VAL A 167 -9.42 3.38 -7.28
C VAL A 167 -9.60 2.39 -8.40
N TYR A 168 -10.06 2.85 -9.56
CA TYR A 168 -10.34 2.01 -10.72
C TYR A 168 -10.37 2.85 -11.99
N ASN A 169 -9.63 2.43 -13.01
CA ASN A 169 -9.47 3.15 -14.27
C ASN A 169 -10.73 3.03 -15.14
N SER A 170 -11.79 3.76 -14.76
CA SER A 170 -13.04 3.89 -15.49
C SER A 170 -13.33 5.37 -15.77
N ASP A 171 -13.86 5.65 -16.96
CA ASP A 171 -14.32 6.98 -17.37
C ASP A 171 -15.74 7.30 -16.91
N ASN A 172 -16.49 6.31 -16.43
CA ASN A 172 -17.87 6.47 -15.96
C ASN A 172 -17.98 5.98 -14.53
N VAL A 173 -17.93 6.90 -13.56
CA VAL A 173 -18.12 6.56 -12.16
C VAL A 173 -19.41 7.20 -11.67
N ASP A 174 -20.32 6.37 -11.17
CA ASP A 174 -21.53 6.87 -10.51
C ASP A 174 -21.16 7.54 -9.18
N ASN A 175 -21.78 8.69 -8.86
CA ASN A 175 -21.50 9.43 -7.62
C ASN A 175 -21.68 8.55 -6.37
N LYS A 176 -22.60 7.57 -6.42
CA LYS A 176 -22.80 6.59 -5.35
C LYS A 176 -21.61 5.63 -5.19
N ALA A 177 -20.97 5.23 -6.29
CA ALA A 177 -19.79 4.37 -6.25
C ALA A 177 -18.56 5.10 -5.68
N LEU A 178 -18.46 6.43 -5.88
CA LEU A 178 -17.36 7.27 -5.38
C LEU A 178 -17.22 7.24 -3.85
N VAL A 179 -18.33 7.15 -3.12
CA VAL A 179 -18.35 7.32 -1.64
C VAL A 179 -18.41 5.98 -0.89
N THR A 180 -18.88 4.93 -1.55
CA THR A 180 -19.32 3.74 -0.82
C THR A 180 -18.19 2.74 -0.55
N ILE A 181 -17.18 2.64 -1.41
CA ILE A 181 -16.17 1.55 -1.35
C ILE A 181 -15.22 1.68 -0.16
N GLY A 182 -14.66 2.87 0.07
CA GLY A 182 -13.73 3.10 1.18
C GLY A 182 -14.42 2.85 2.53
N ASN A 183 -15.69 3.23 2.62
CA ASN A 183 -16.54 2.97 3.78
C ASN A 183 -16.90 1.49 3.96
N MET A 184 -17.15 0.75 2.89
CA MET A 184 -17.52 -0.67 2.97
C MET A 184 -16.44 -1.54 3.62
N PHE A 185 -15.16 -1.26 3.36
CA PHE A 185 -14.06 -1.99 3.99
C PHE A 185 -13.78 -1.48 5.41
N VAL A 186 -13.55 -0.17 5.57
CA VAL A 186 -13.09 0.39 6.85
C VAL A 186 -14.15 0.30 7.96
N LYS A 187 -15.43 0.25 7.61
CA LYS A 187 -16.52 0.12 8.58
C LYS A 187 -16.97 -1.33 8.84
N ALA A 188 -16.36 -2.32 8.19
CA ALA A 188 -16.64 -3.72 8.51
C ALA A 188 -16.16 -4.00 9.95
N GLU A 189 -17.00 -4.69 10.73
CA GLU A 189 -16.87 -4.84 12.19
C GLU A 189 -15.47 -5.32 12.61
N ASN A 190 -14.89 -6.25 11.83
CA ASN A 190 -13.63 -6.89 12.17
C ASN A 190 -12.45 -6.47 11.26
N PHE A 191 -12.61 -5.41 10.46
CA PHE A 191 -11.56 -4.91 9.56
C PHE A 191 -10.29 -4.50 10.31
N ASP A 192 -10.44 -3.74 11.40
CA ASP A 192 -9.29 -3.33 12.21
C ASP A 192 -8.54 -4.52 12.81
N SER A 193 -9.23 -5.60 13.16
CA SER A 193 -8.58 -6.81 13.69
C SER A 193 -7.71 -7.50 12.66
N ILE A 194 -8.14 -7.59 11.39
CA ILE A 194 -7.29 -8.17 10.34
C ILE A 194 -6.13 -7.24 9.95
N VAL A 195 -6.34 -5.92 9.95
CA VAL A 195 -5.24 -4.96 9.76
C VAL A 195 -4.20 -5.06 10.88
N ARG A 196 -4.64 -5.23 12.15
CA ARG A 196 -3.73 -5.49 13.28
C ARG A 196 -2.99 -6.81 13.09
N ALA A 197 -3.65 -7.87 12.62
CA ALA A 197 -2.98 -9.15 12.36
C ALA A 197 -1.92 -9.03 11.25
N ALA A 198 -2.24 -8.36 10.14
CA ALA A 198 -1.26 -8.08 9.08
C ALA A 198 -0.08 -7.23 9.59
N THR A 199 -0.35 -6.23 10.44
CA THR A 199 0.68 -5.42 11.09
C THR A 199 1.60 -6.27 11.97
N GLN A 200 1.00 -7.18 12.76
CA GLN A 200 1.74 -8.10 13.61
C GLN A 200 2.61 -9.09 12.83
N PHE A 201 2.10 -9.58 11.69
CA PHE A 201 2.86 -10.41 10.77
C PHE A 201 4.14 -9.69 10.29
N TYR A 202 4.03 -8.46 9.80
CA TYR A 202 5.19 -7.69 9.32
C TYR A 202 6.16 -7.31 10.45
N ARG A 203 5.65 -6.96 11.63
CA ARG A 203 6.50 -6.72 12.81
C ARG A 203 7.35 -7.95 13.14
N LYS A 204 6.74 -9.13 13.27
CA LYS A 204 7.46 -10.38 13.57
C LYS A 204 8.46 -10.74 12.47
N LYS A 205 8.12 -10.49 11.20
CA LYS A 205 9.04 -10.70 10.06
C LYS A 205 10.26 -9.78 10.14
N ALA A 206 10.08 -8.50 10.47
CA ALA A 206 11.17 -7.56 10.66
C ALA A 206 12.06 -7.95 11.86
N ASP A 207 11.46 -8.39 12.97
CA ASP A 207 12.21 -8.85 14.15
C ASP A 207 13.05 -10.10 13.84
N ALA A 208 12.53 -11.04 13.05
CA ALA A 208 13.29 -12.22 12.62
C ALA A 208 14.50 -11.83 11.77
N ASN A 209 14.30 -10.97 10.77
CA ASN A 209 15.39 -10.49 9.91
C ASN A 209 16.48 -9.76 10.71
N ASN A 210 16.09 -8.95 11.71
CA ASN A 210 17.04 -8.24 12.57
C ASN A 210 17.84 -9.17 13.49
N ARG A 211 17.24 -10.28 13.95
CA ARG A 211 17.94 -11.30 14.74
C ARG A 211 18.95 -12.07 13.88
N ASP A 212 18.57 -12.42 12.66
CA ASP A 212 19.45 -13.13 11.73
C ASP A 212 20.64 -12.26 11.30
N SER A 213 20.44 -10.95 11.09
CA SER A 213 21.53 -10.01 10.81
C SER A 213 22.51 -9.78 11.97
N ASN A 214 22.13 -10.13 13.21
CA ASN A 214 23.00 -10.07 14.39
C ASN A 214 23.75 -11.39 14.64
N LEU A 215 23.48 -12.45 13.88
CA LEU A 215 24.12 -13.76 14.00
C LEU A 215 25.27 -13.97 12.99
N GLU A 216 25.42 -13.11 11.98
CA GLU A 216 26.63 -13.06 11.13
C GLU A 216 27.76 -12.25 11.80
N SER A 217 28.34 -12.83 12.86
CA SER A 217 29.80 -12.76 13.08
C SER A 217 30.24 -13.84 14.09
N PRO A 218 30.65 -15.03 13.62
CA PRO A 218 31.66 -15.83 14.28
C PRO A 218 32.95 -15.70 13.46
N GLY A 219 33.66 -14.59 13.65
CA GLY A 219 35.07 -14.50 13.29
C GLY A 219 35.90 -15.16 14.38
N ASP A 220 36.18 -16.44 14.18
CA ASP A 220 37.02 -17.28 15.03
C ASP A 220 38.36 -16.66 15.42
N GLY A 221 38.76 -16.95 16.66
CA GLY A 221 40.08 -16.63 17.18
C GLY A 221 40.32 -17.11 18.60
N HIS A 222 40.06 -18.39 18.89
CA HIS A 222 40.67 -19.08 20.02
C HIS A 222 42.20 -18.91 19.97
N THR A 223 42.84 -18.58 21.10
CA THR A 223 43.87 -19.42 21.75
C THR A 223 44.31 -18.78 23.06
N SER A 224 44.04 -19.49 24.16
CA SER A 224 44.73 -19.32 25.44
C SER A 224 46.19 -19.78 25.25
N GLY A 225 47.16 -18.92 25.51
CA GLY A 225 48.58 -19.20 25.25
C GLY A 225 49.48 -18.58 26.30
N ILE A 226 50.10 -19.46 27.07
CA ILE A 226 51.13 -19.25 28.09
C ILE A 226 52.37 -18.57 27.49
N GLU A 227 53.07 -17.82 28.33
CA GLU A 227 54.38 -17.19 28.10
C GLU A 227 55.42 -18.15 27.46
N THR A 228 56.30 -17.57 26.65
CA THR A 228 57.79 -17.73 26.62
C THR A 228 58.33 -17.84 25.19
N GLY A 229 59.25 -16.93 24.83
CA GLY A 229 60.33 -17.20 23.85
C GLY A 229 60.23 -16.53 22.48
N ALA A 230 60.96 -15.41 22.33
CA ALA A 230 61.42 -14.85 21.04
C ALA A 230 62.47 -15.79 20.37
N PRO A 231 63.09 -15.48 19.19
CA PRO A 231 62.90 -14.30 18.32
C PRO A 231 62.87 -14.56 16.80
N GLY A 232 62.30 -13.60 16.06
CA GLY A 232 62.96 -12.98 14.90
C GLY A 232 62.83 -13.67 13.53
N SER A 233 62.15 -13.01 12.59
CA SER A 233 62.74 -12.50 11.32
C SER A 233 61.65 -11.90 10.42
N GLN A 234 61.85 -10.63 10.04
CA GLN A 234 61.22 -9.92 8.93
C GLN A 234 62.37 -9.48 7.99
N PRO A 235 62.14 -8.86 6.82
CA PRO A 235 61.16 -9.14 5.74
C PRO A 235 61.84 -9.02 4.34
N ALA A 236 61.18 -9.44 3.25
CA ALA A 236 61.40 -8.95 1.87
C ALA A 236 60.39 -9.67 0.94
N GLY A 237 59.77 -9.07 -0.08
CA GLY A 237 59.99 -7.79 -0.72
C GLY A 237 58.83 -7.44 -1.67
N GLN A 238 58.97 -6.27 -2.28
CA GLN A 238 58.04 -5.54 -3.15
C GLN A 238 57.72 -6.25 -4.48
N GLN A 239 56.54 -6.00 -5.05
CA GLN A 239 56.40 -5.30 -6.34
C GLN A 239 54.93 -4.96 -6.69
N GLU A 240 54.69 -3.68 -6.95
CA GLU A 240 53.61 -3.08 -7.74
C GLU A 240 54.32 -2.37 -8.93
N PRO A 241 53.66 -1.72 -9.93
CA PRO A 241 52.36 -1.93 -10.58
C PRO A 241 52.52 -2.04 -12.13
N GLU A 242 51.48 -2.44 -12.88
CA GLU A 242 51.28 -1.83 -14.21
C GLU A 242 49.83 -1.92 -14.69
N ALA A 243 49.31 -0.78 -15.12
CA ALA A 243 47.98 -0.56 -15.66
C ALA A 243 48.04 -0.49 -17.20
N ARG A 244 47.04 -1.03 -17.90
CA ARG A 244 46.42 -0.41 -19.11
C ARG A 244 45.16 -1.13 -19.56
N SER A 245 44.28 -0.32 -20.15
CA SER A 245 42.82 -0.47 -20.30
C SER A 245 42.39 -1.14 -21.64
N PRO A 246 41.16 -0.90 -22.15
CA PRO A 246 40.10 -1.89 -22.34
C PRO A 246 39.93 -2.34 -23.81
N SER A 247 39.19 -3.42 -24.05
CA SER A 247 38.75 -3.80 -25.41
C SER A 247 37.28 -4.18 -25.40
N GLY A 248 36.47 -3.40 -26.12
CA GLY A 248 35.09 -3.75 -26.45
C GLY A 248 35.04 -4.60 -27.72
N ASN A 249 33.93 -5.31 -27.93
CA ASN A 249 33.48 -5.55 -29.28
C ASN A 249 31.96 -5.68 -29.39
N LEU A 250 31.43 -4.87 -30.30
CA LEU A 250 30.10 -4.93 -30.89
C LEU A 250 30.10 -6.02 -31.96
N GLN A 251 29.03 -6.83 -32.04
CA GLN A 251 28.71 -7.55 -33.26
C GLN A 251 27.21 -7.45 -33.54
N LYS A 252 26.90 -6.96 -34.75
CA LYS A 252 25.57 -6.71 -35.32
C LYS A 252 25.27 -7.74 -36.45
N PRO A 253 24.05 -7.75 -37.01
CA PRO A 253 23.37 -8.94 -37.55
C PRO A 253 23.36 -9.06 -39.08
N ASP A 254 23.04 -10.26 -39.57
CA ASP A 254 22.52 -10.57 -40.91
C ASP A 254 21.16 -11.27 -40.71
N GLY A 255 20.00 -10.97 -41.32
CA GLY A 255 19.64 -10.41 -42.63
C GLY A 255 19.17 -11.57 -43.55
N SER A 256 17.89 -11.91 -43.75
CA SER A 256 16.96 -11.41 -44.80
C SER A 256 15.76 -12.40 -44.96
N ASN A 257 14.47 -12.04 -44.72
CA ASN A 257 13.39 -11.47 -45.59
C ASN A 257 12.62 -12.47 -46.51
N PRO A 258 11.38 -12.20 -47.04
CA PRO A 258 10.30 -11.22 -46.71
C PRO A 258 8.82 -11.75 -46.89
N SER A 259 7.82 -10.83 -46.84
CA SER A 259 6.40 -10.85 -47.33
C SER A 259 5.27 -11.14 -46.31
N LYS A 260 4.15 -10.41 -46.14
CA LYS A 260 3.47 -9.22 -46.74
C LYS A 260 2.36 -8.75 -45.73
N PRO A 261 1.86 -7.49 -45.74
CA PRO A 261 0.93 -6.96 -44.72
C PRO A 261 -0.54 -6.88 -45.18
N ALA A 262 -1.50 -6.94 -44.23
CA ALA A 262 -2.90 -6.41 -44.27
C ALA A 262 -3.65 -6.95 -43.02
N GLY A 263 -4.59 -6.28 -42.37
CA GLY A 263 -5.25 -5.00 -42.60
C GLY A 263 -6.14 -4.70 -41.39
N SER A 264 -6.16 -3.43 -41.01
CA SER A 264 -7.10 -2.85 -40.05
C SER A 264 -8.46 -2.68 -40.73
N SER A 265 -9.56 -3.01 -40.06
CA SER A 265 -10.90 -2.60 -40.47
C SER A 265 -11.76 -2.23 -39.26
N PHE A 266 -12.00 -0.92 -39.15
CA PHE A 266 -13.12 -0.35 -38.42
C PHE A 266 -14.38 -0.50 -39.27
N THR A 267 -15.50 -0.87 -38.65
CA THR A 267 -16.83 -0.67 -39.23
C THR A 267 -17.65 0.17 -38.26
N CYS A 268 -17.82 1.44 -38.61
CA CYS A 268 -18.72 2.38 -37.97
C CYS A 268 -19.79 2.77 -39.01
N GLY A 269 -21.06 2.62 -38.65
CA GLY A 269 -22.21 3.28 -39.30
C GLY A 269 -22.56 2.82 -40.73
N GLY A 270 -23.64 2.06 -40.87
CA GLY A 270 -24.16 1.68 -42.19
C GLY A 270 -25.62 1.24 -42.15
N LEU A 271 -26.50 2.12 -41.68
CA LEU A 271 -27.95 1.99 -41.88
C LEU A 271 -28.25 2.39 -43.33
N THR A 272 -28.79 1.48 -44.15
CA THR A 272 -29.67 1.85 -45.27
C THR A 272 -30.68 0.74 -45.49
N VAL A 273 -31.94 1.16 -45.56
CA VAL A 273 -33.16 0.37 -45.70
C VAL A 273 -33.41 0.07 -47.17
N ALA A 274 -33.64 -1.21 -47.49
CA ALA A 274 -34.70 -1.72 -48.36
C ALA A 274 -34.79 -3.24 -48.19
#